data_AF-A0A1S3ZQV8-F1
#
_entry.id   AF-A0A1S3ZQV8-F1
#
_cell.length_a   1.000
_cell.length_b   1.000
_cell.length_c   1.000
_cell.angle_alpha   90.00
_cell.angle_beta   90.00
_cell.angle_gamma   90.00
#
_symmetry.space_group_name_H-M   'P 1'
#
loop_
_entity.id
_entity.type
_entity.pdbx_description
1 polymer ?
#
loop_
_entity_poly.entity_id
_entity_poly.type
_entity_poly.pdbx_seq_one_letter_code
_entity_poly.pdbx_strand_id
1 'polypeptide(L)'
;MDILSVGETAGYTWLELSPLTGRKHQLRVHCAEVLGTPIVGDYKYGWQAHRKLKHLSSSISTVNLGARIPEQEADPFSLCLGNGSISDKQPHLHLHCKEMVLPNISLALQQARVVSGADLIDVESIKLVAHLPSHMQKSWDCLSC
;
A
#
# COMPACT_ATOMS: atom_id res chain seq x y z
N MET A 1 -3.90 -12.25 -13.39
CA MET A 1 -3.87 -11.54 -12.11
C MET A 1 -4.60 -12.46 -11.18
N ASP A 2 -3.85 -13.14 -10.33
CA ASP A 2 -4.46 -14.00 -9.33
C ASP A 2 -4.86 -13.11 -8.16
N ILE A 3 -6.09 -13.30 -7.69
CA ILE A 3 -6.70 -12.53 -6.60
C ILE A 3 -7.02 -13.51 -5.50
N LEU A 4 -6.42 -13.31 -4.34
CA LEU A 4 -6.81 -14.01 -3.11
C LEU A 4 -7.36 -12.97 -2.13
N SER A 5 -8.59 -13.18 -1.67
CA SER A 5 -9.19 -12.34 -0.62
C SER A 5 -8.81 -12.90 0.74
N VAL A 6 -8.30 -12.02 1.62
CA VAL A 6 -7.84 -12.40 2.97
C VAL A 6 -8.89 -12.06 4.04
N GLY A 7 -9.97 -11.36 3.68
CA GLY A 7 -11.09 -11.04 4.56
C GLY A 7 -11.92 -9.83 4.08
N GLU A 8 -13.17 -9.75 4.53
CA GLU A 8 -14.07 -8.61 4.30
C GLU A 8 -14.56 -8.07 5.65
N THR A 9 -14.30 -6.79 5.92
CA THR A 9 -14.84 -6.09 7.10
C THR A 9 -15.25 -4.67 6.73
N ALA A 10 -16.44 -4.25 7.16
CA ALA A 10 -16.91 -2.86 7.07
C ALA A 10 -16.86 -2.22 5.66
N GLY A 11 -17.07 -3.01 4.60
CA GLY A 11 -17.03 -2.53 3.21
C GLY A 11 -15.62 -2.39 2.62
N TYR A 12 -14.61 -2.95 3.27
CA TYR A 12 -13.24 -3.06 2.79
C TYR A 12 -12.84 -4.52 2.62
N THR A 13 -11.96 -4.78 1.66
CA THR A 13 -11.43 -6.13 1.39
C THR A 13 -9.92 -6.05 1.25
N TRP A 14 -9.20 -6.93 1.94
CA TRP A 14 -7.77 -7.12 1.74
C TRP A 14 -7.54 -8.10 0.59
N LEU A 15 -6.76 -7.66 -0.41
CA LEU A 15 -6.46 -8.44 -1.60
C LEU A 15 -4.96 -8.70 -1.71
N GLU A 16 -4.59 -9.95 -1.94
CA GLU A 16 -3.27 -10.31 -2.42
C GLU A 16 -3.31 -10.39 -3.95
N LEU A 17 -2.37 -9.69 -4.60
CA LEU A 17 -2.34 -9.48 -6.05
C LEU A 17 -0.99 -9.85 -6.64
N SER A 18 -0.99 -10.76 -7.62
CA SER A 18 0.21 -11.16 -8.36
C SER A 18 0.15 -10.65 -9.81
N PRO A 19 0.74 -9.47 -10.11
CA PRO A 19 0.76 -8.95 -11.48
C PRO A 19 1.71 -9.76 -12.37
N LEU A 20 1.20 -10.28 -13.48
CA LEU A 20 2.01 -11.01 -14.48
C LEU A 20 2.83 -10.09 -15.40
N THR A 21 2.51 -8.79 -15.42
CA THR A 21 3.20 -7.78 -16.22
C THR A 21 3.48 -6.54 -15.40
N GLY A 22 4.39 -5.67 -15.84
CA GLY A 22 4.76 -4.43 -15.16
C GLY A 22 4.17 -3.16 -15.79
N ARG A 23 2.93 -3.18 -16.29
CA ARG A 23 2.35 -2.00 -16.94
C ARG A 23 2.13 -0.88 -15.92
N LYS A 24 2.31 0.37 -16.35
CA LYS A 24 2.14 1.55 -15.49
C LYS A 24 0.73 1.57 -14.88
N HIS A 25 0.67 1.63 -13.54
CA HIS A 25 -0.57 1.63 -12.74
C HIS A 25 -1.50 0.43 -12.94
N GLN A 26 -1.00 -0.69 -13.46
CA GLN A 26 -1.83 -1.85 -13.83
C GLN A 26 -2.84 -2.27 -12.75
N LEU A 27 -2.35 -2.55 -11.53
CA LEU A 27 -3.20 -2.99 -10.43
C LEU A 27 -4.25 -1.95 -10.03
N ARG A 28 -3.86 -0.67 -10.04
CA ARG A 28 -4.74 0.46 -9.68
C ARG A 28 -5.92 0.58 -10.65
N VAL A 29 -5.63 0.51 -11.95
CA VAL A 29 -6.65 0.56 -13.01
C VAL A 29 -7.53 -0.68 -12.97
N HIS A 30 -6.94 -1.88 -12.82
CA HIS A 30 -7.71 -3.11 -12.72
C HIS A 30 -8.69 -3.10 -11.53
N CYS A 31 -8.25 -2.71 -10.34
CA CYS A 31 -9.14 -2.63 -9.19
C CYS A 31 -10.26 -1.59 -9.39
N ALA A 32 -9.94 -0.41 -9.95
CA ALA A 32 -10.93 0.64 -10.13
C ALA A 32 -11.94 0.36 -11.26
N GLU A 33 -11.48 -0.06 -12.43
CA GLU A 33 -12.28 -0.12 -13.66
C GLU A 33 -12.81 -1.53 -13.97
N VAL A 34 -12.02 -2.57 -13.65
CA VAL A 34 -12.41 -3.97 -13.95
C VAL A 34 -13.17 -4.60 -12.79
N LEU A 35 -12.67 -4.44 -11.57
CA LEU A 35 -13.32 -4.98 -10.37
C LEU A 35 -14.41 -4.05 -9.82
N GLY A 36 -14.38 -2.75 -10.17
CA GLY A 36 -15.29 -1.75 -9.62
C GLY A 36 -15.03 -1.42 -8.14
N THR A 37 -13.90 -1.88 -7.59
CA THR A 37 -13.50 -1.74 -6.18
C THR A 37 -12.13 -1.05 -6.10
N PRO A 38 -12.08 0.29 -6.24
CA PRO A 38 -10.82 1.02 -6.30
C PRO A 38 -10.04 0.91 -4.99
N ILE A 39 -8.71 0.95 -5.10
CA ILE A 39 -7.79 0.89 -3.96
C ILE A 39 -7.97 2.14 -3.08
N VAL A 40 -8.00 1.95 -1.76
CA VAL A 40 -8.09 3.04 -0.78
C VAL A 40 -6.94 4.03 -0.96
N GLY A 41 -7.26 5.33 -0.93
CA GLY A 41 -6.28 6.41 -1.13
C GLY A 41 -5.84 6.59 -2.59
N ASP A 42 -6.40 5.84 -3.53
CA ASP A 42 -6.23 6.11 -4.96
C ASP A 42 -7.14 7.25 -5.43
N TYR A 43 -6.67 8.48 -5.27
CA TYR A 43 -7.43 9.67 -5.71
C TYR A 43 -7.53 9.82 -7.22
N LYS A 44 -6.69 9.12 -7.99
CA LYS A 44 -6.66 9.22 -9.45
C LYS A 44 -7.71 8.32 -10.10
N TYR A 45 -7.76 7.05 -9.68
CA TYR A 45 -8.64 6.04 -10.27
C TYR A 45 -9.87 5.75 -9.40
N GLY A 46 -9.81 6.05 -8.09
CA GLY A 46 -10.90 5.86 -7.13
C GLY A 46 -11.76 7.11 -6.86
N TRP A 47 -11.69 8.14 -7.71
CA TRP A 47 -12.36 9.43 -7.46
C TRP A 47 -13.87 9.30 -7.20
N GLN A 48 -14.57 8.42 -7.93
CA GLN A 48 -16.02 8.22 -7.74
C GLN A 48 -16.35 7.56 -6.39
N ALA A 49 -15.52 6.62 -5.92
CA ALA A 49 -15.69 5.99 -4.61
C ALA A 49 -15.39 6.96 -3.46
N HIS A 50 -14.29 7.72 -3.55
CA HIS A 50 -13.94 8.72 -2.53
C HIS A 50 -14.94 9.88 -2.43
N ARG A 51 -15.62 10.26 -3.53
CA ARG A 51 -16.72 11.25 -3.47
C ARG A 51 -17.91 10.76 -2.65
N LYS A 52 -18.25 9.47 -2.72
CA LYS A 52 -19.31 8.88 -1.88
C LYS A 52 -18.90 8.88 -0.40
N LEU A 53 -17.62 8.62 -0.10
CA LEU A 53 -17.08 8.65 1.27
C LEU A 53 -17.14 10.05 1.91
N LYS A 54 -16.86 11.12 1.12
CA LYS A 54 -16.94 12.52 1.60
C LYS A 54 -18.35 12.94 2.05
N HIS A 55 -19.40 12.31 1.53
CA HIS A 55 -20.77 12.55 1.97
C HIS A 55 -21.10 11.88 3.31
N LEU A 56 -20.33 10.87 3.75
CA LEU A 56 -20.49 10.28 5.09
C LEU A 56 -19.76 11.09 6.18
N SER A 57 -18.65 11.74 5.84
CA SER A 57 -17.86 12.52 6.83
C SER A 57 -18.48 13.87 7.22
N SER A 58 -19.51 14.33 6.50
CA SER A 58 -20.20 15.60 6.82
C SER A 58 -21.07 15.55 8.08
N SER A 59 -21.25 14.38 8.71
CA SER A 59 -22.05 14.23 9.93
C SER A 59 -21.24 14.29 11.23
N ILE A 60 -19.92 14.45 11.19
CA ILE A 60 -19.11 14.72 12.38
C ILE A 60 -18.65 16.18 12.33
N SER A 61 -19.59 17.08 12.61
CA SER A 61 -19.27 18.47 12.92
C SER A 61 -19.11 18.66 14.44
N THR A 62 -18.05 19.40 14.79
CA THR A 62 -17.79 20.14 16.03
C THR A 62 -17.43 19.38 17.30
N VAL A 63 -16.13 19.38 17.65
CA VAL A 63 -15.69 19.83 18.99
C VAL A 63 -14.38 20.63 18.91
N ASN A 64 -14.49 21.92 19.22
CA ASN A 64 -13.53 22.90 19.79
C ASN A 64 -12.11 23.14 19.21
N LEU A 65 -12.02 24.25 18.48
CA LEU A 65 -11.11 25.41 18.62
C LEU A 65 -10.09 25.38 19.79
N GLY A 66 -8.78 25.49 19.50
CA GLY A 66 -7.83 26.03 20.48
C GLY A 66 -6.41 25.44 20.63
N ALA A 67 -5.93 24.53 19.76
CA ALA A 67 -4.55 24.01 19.89
C ALA A 67 -3.67 24.47 18.71
N ARG A 68 -2.55 25.11 19.03
CA ARG A 68 -1.50 25.53 18.08
C ARG A 68 -1.17 24.37 17.16
N ILE A 69 -1.20 24.62 15.85
CA ILE A 69 -0.54 23.76 14.87
C ILE A 69 0.96 23.89 15.18
N PRO A 70 1.66 22.83 15.65
CA PRO A 70 3.11 22.84 15.57
C PRO A 70 3.42 22.80 14.07
N GLU A 71 4.19 23.77 13.59
CA GLU A 71 4.82 23.69 12.29
C GLU A 71 5.64 22.38 12.26
N GLN A 72 5.04 21.32 11.75
CA GLN A 72 5.74 20.09 11.46
C GLN A 72 6.49 20.36 10.17
N GLU A 73 7.80 20.59 10.33
CA GLU A 73 8.83 20.39 9.33
C GLU A 73 8.36 19.35 8.32
N ALA A 74 8.07 19.82 7.10
CA ALA A 74 7.69 18.96 6.01
C ALA A 74 8.89 18.06 5.70
N ASP A 75 8.88 16.85 6.25
CA ASP A 75 9.78 15.80 5.84
C ASP A 75 9.73 15.72 4.31
N PRO A 76 10.88 15.83 3.60
CA PRO A 76 10.90 15.80 2.14
C PRO A 76 10.33 14.50 1.55
N PHE A 77 10.11 13.46 2.36
CA PHE A 77 9.42 12.23 1.98
C PHE A 77 7.94 12.14 2.41
N SER A 78 7.38 13.18 3.04
CA SER A 78 6.00 13.20 3.55
C SER A 78 5.66 12.05 4.51
N LEU A 79 6.64 11.57 5.30
CA LEU A 79 6.44 10.58 6.34
C LEU A 79 5.84 11.24 7.59
N CYS A 80 4.60 11.73 7.48
CA CYS A 80 3.76 11.92 8.65
C CYS A 80 3.52 10.52 9.26
N LEU A 81 4.43 10.12 10.16
CA LEU A 81 4.58 8.76 10.72
C LEU A 81 3.29 8.22 11.39
N GLY A 82 2.29 9.09 11.58
CA GLY A 82 1.03 8.81 12.23
C GLY A 82 -0.20 8.67 11.32
N ASN A 83 -0.21 9.22 10.10
CA ASN A 83 -1.44 9.49 9.35
C ASN A 83 -1.54 8.67 8.05
N GLY A 84 -2.74 8.63 7.48
CA GLY A 84 -3.00 8.00 6.18
C GLY A 84 -3.67 6.63 6.27
N SER A 85 -4.14 6.23 7.45
CA SER A 85 -5.00 5.07 7.66
C SER A 85 -6.41 5.31 7.11
N ILE A 86 -7.23 4.26 7.06
CA ILE A 86 -8.66 4.37 6.68
C ILE A 86 -9.48 5.28 7.59
N SER A 87 -9.03 5.48 8.84
CA SER A 87 -9.70 6.32 9.83
C SER A 87 -9.34 7.80 9.69
N ASP A 88 -8.30 8.11 8.90
CA ASP A 88 -7.85 9.48 8.67
C ASP A 88 -8.66 10.17 7.57
N LYS A 89 -8.74 11.51 7.63
CA LYS A 89 -9.46 12.33 6.63
C LYS A 89 -8.92 12.17 5.20
N GLN A 90 -7.63 11.85 5.08
CA GLN A 90 -6.93 11.67 3.82
C GLN A 90 -6.13 10.36 3.89
N PRO A 91 -6.74 9.21 3.59
CA PRO A 91 -5.99 7.96 3.55
C PRO A 91 -4.90 8.01 2.47
N HIS A 92 -3.76 7.39 2.77
CA HIS A 92 -2.70 7.17 1.79
C HIS A 92 -3.06 5.99 0.89
N LEU A 93 -2.34 5.83 -0.22
CA LEU A 93 -2.54 4.69 -1.12
C LEU A 93 -2.28 3.37 -0.39
N HIS A 94 -3.29 2.50 -0.33
CA HIS A 94 -3.21 1.15 0.25
C HIS A 94 -2.77 0.11 -0.80
N LEU A 95 -1.60 0.32 -1.40
CA LEU A 95 -0.97 -0.62 -2.32
C LEU A 95 0.47 -0.85 -1.87
N HIS A 96 0.77 -2.09 -1.45
CA HIS A 96 2.07 -2.47 -0.88
C HIS A 96 2.66 -3.66 -1.63
N CYS A 97 3.95 -3.60 -1.93
CA CYS A 97 4.69 -4.74 -2.46
C CYS A 97 5.12 -5.63 -1.29
N LYS A 98 4.27 -6.61 -0.92
CA LYS A 98 4.51 -7.50 0.22
C LYS A 98 5.70 -8.43 0.00
N GLU A 99 5.80 -8.99 -1.20
CA GLU A 99 6.73 -10.05 -1.52
C GLU A 99 7.25 -9.90 -2.96
N MET A 100 8.52 -10.20 -3.16
CA MET A 100 9.14 -10.33 -4.47
C MET A 100 10.06 -11.56 -4.46
N VAL A 101 9.87 -12.44 -5.42
CA VAL A 101 10.76 -13.60 -5.65
C VAL A 101 11.60 -13.31 -6.87
N LEU A 102 12.91 -13.21 -6.67
CA LEU A 102 13.89 -13.12 -7.75
C LEU A 102 14.39 -14.54 -8.07
N PRO A 103 14.52 -14.88 -9.36
CA PRO A 103 15.15 -16.14 -9.75
C PRO A 103 16.62 -16.14 -9.30
N ASN A 104 17.32 -17.27 -9.48
CA ASN A 104 18.77 -17.30 -9.31
C ASN A 104 19.42 -16.18 -10.14
N ILE A 105 20.03 -15.23 -9.44
CA ILE A 105 20.77 -14.10 -10.02
C ILE A 105 22.28 -14.23 -9.79
N SER A 106 22.76 -15.40 -9.37
CA SER A 106 24.17 -15.63 -9.02
C SER A 106 25.09 -15.30 -10.19
N LEU A 107 24.70 -15.69 -11.42
CA LEU A 107 25.43 -15.33 -12.65
C LEU A 107 25.46 -13.80 -12.89
N ALA A 108 24.34 -13.11 -12.69
CA ALA A 108 24.26 -11.65 -12.90
C ALA A 108 25.08 -10.88 -11.84
N LEU A 109 25.08 -11.33 -10.59
CA LEU A 109 25.86 -10.73 -9.50
C LEU A 109 27.37 -10.95 -9.66
N GLN A 110 27.78 -12.12 -10.14
CA GLN A 110 29.18 -12.39 -10.51
C GLN A 110 29.65 -11.45 -11.62
N GLN A 111 28.84 -11.25 -12.67
CA GLN A 111 29.15 -10.33 -13.77
C GLN A 111 29.24 -8.87 -13.31
N ALA A 112 28.38 -8.46 -12.38
CA ALA A 112 28.38 -7.11 -11.83
C ALA A 112 29.55 -6.82 -10.86
N ARG A 113 30.41 -7.81 -10.55
CA ARG A 113 31.53 -7.74 -9.59
C ARG A 113 31.13 -7.20 -8.20
N VAL A 114 29.85 -7.33 -7.83
CA VAL A 114 29.31 -6.83 -6.56
C VAL A 114 29.77 -7.68 -5.37
N VAL A 115 30.16 -8.94 -5.61
CA VAL A 115 30.46 -9.89 -4.54
C VAL A 115 31.78 -10.60 -4.81
N SER A 116 32.82 -10.26 -4.05
CA SER A 116 34.03 -11.08 -3.92
C SER A 116 33.93 -11.89 -2.62
N GLY A 117 33.32 -13.08 -2.68
CA GLY A 117 33.44 -14.07 -1.59
C GLY A 117 32.17 -14.59 -0.91
N ALA A 118 30.97 -14.39 -1.47
CA ALA A 118 29.80 -15.15 -1.02
C ALA A 118 29.52 -16.34 -1.95
N ASP A 119 29.44 -17.55 -1.39
CA ASP A 119 29.02 -18.77 -2.07
C ASP A 119 27.52 -18.68 -2.40
N LEU A 120 27.20 -18.04 -3.53
CA LEU A 120 25.85 -17.96 -4.09
C LEU A 120 25.57 -19.12 -5.07
N ILE A 121 26.45 -20.10 -5.14
CA ILE A 121 26.39 -21.21 -6.12
C ILE A 121 25.14 -22.06 -5.89
N ASP A 122 24.64 -22.15 -4.65
CA ASP A 122 23.49 -22.97 -4.26
C ASP A 122 22.17 -22.18 -4.06
N VAL A 123 22.14 -20.87 -4.34
CA VAL A 123 20.93 -20.06 -4.14
C VAL A 123 20.00 -20.17 -5.35
N GLU A 124 18.95 -21.00 -5.26
CA GLU A 124 17.97 -21.19 -6.33
C GLU A 124 17.08 -19.95 -6.59
N SER A 125 16.71 -19.24 -5.53
CA SER A 125 15.91 -18.01 -5.61
C SER A 125 16.11 -17.13 -4.39
N ILE A 126 15.83 -15.83 -4.54
CA ILE A 126 15.88 -14.85 -3.44
C ILE A 126 14.47 -14.34 -3.20
N LYS A 127 13.94 -14.61 -2.01
CA LYS A 127 12.62 -14.10 -1.58
C LYS A 127 12.81 -12.87 -0.69
N LEU A 128 12.32 -11.74 -1.17
CA LEU A 128 12.30 -10.47 -0.44
C LEU A 128 10.89 -10.26 0.11
N VAL A 129 10.76 -10.07 1.43
CA VAL A 129 9.48 -9.81 2.09
C VAL A 129 9.55 -8.48 2.82
N ALA A 130 8.62 -7.57 2.52
CA ALA A 130 8.51 -6.28 3.19
C ALA A 130 7.42 -6.32 4.27
N HIS A 131 7.70 -5.72 5.43
CA HIS A 131 6.68 -5.47 6.44
C HIS A 131 5.64 -4.47 5.93
N LEU A 132 4.45 -4.54 6.50
CA LEU A 132 3.37 -3.63 6.15
C LEU A 132 3.71 -2.21 6.65
N PRO A 133 3.54 -1.16 5.83
CA PRO A 133 3.74 0.22 6.27
C PRO A 133 2.81 0.59 7.44
N SER A 134 3.23 1.52 8.29
CA SER A 134 2.52 1.85 9.54
C SER A 134 1.06 2.26 9.32
N HIS A 135 0.75 3.03 8.28
CA HIS A 135 -0.64 3.47 7.99
C HIS A 135 -1.54 2.32 7.56
N MET A 136 -0.99 1.33 6.85
CA MET A 136 -1.70 0.13 6.45
C MET A 136 -1.86 -0.84 7.63
N GLN A 137 -0.84 -0.95 8.51
CA GLN A 137 -0.95 -1.74 9.73
C GLN A 137 -2.06 -1.20 10.65
N LYS A 138 -2.11 0.11 10.87
CA LYS A 138 -3.23 0.73 11.62
C LYS A 138 -4.59 0.42 11.01
N SER A 139 -4.68 0.49 9.69
CA SER A 139 -5.93 0.17 8.98
C SER A 139 -6.31 -1.31 9.10
N TRP A 140 -5.32 -2.20 9.07
CA TRP A 140 -5.50 -3.63 9.30
C TRP A 140 -6.06 -3.87 10.70
N ASP A 141 -5.43 -3.26 11.71
CA ASP A 141 -5.83 -3.40 13.10
C ASP A 141 -7.28 -2.90 13.30
N CYS A 142 -7.63 -1.73 12.74
CA CYS A 142 -9.00 -1.21 12.78
C CYS A 142 -10.07 -2.12 12.15
N LEU A 143 -9.69 -2.92 11.14
CA LEU A 143 -10.61 -3.82 10.42
C LEU A 143 -10.62 -5.25 10.97
N SER A 144 -9.66 -5.59 11.84
CA SER A 144 -9.52 -6.91 12.44
C SER A 144 -10.06 -6.98 13.87
N CYS A 145 -10.52 -5.84 14.41
CA CYS A 145 -11.17 -5.73 15.72
C CYS A 145 -12.64 -6.14 15.70
#